data_AF-A0AAP5AED8-F1
#
_entry.id   AF-A0AAP5AED8-F1
#
_cell.length_a   1.000
_cell.length_b   1.000
_cell.length_c   1.000
_cell.angle_alpha   90.00
_cell.angle_beta   90.00
_cell.angle_gamma   90.00
#
_symmetry.space_group_name_H-M   'P 1'
#
loop_
_entity.id
_entity.type
_entity.pdbx_description
1 polymer ?
#
loop_
_entity_poly.entity_id
_entity_poly.type
_entity_poly.pdbx_seq_one_letter_code
_entity_poly.pdbx_strand_id
1 'polypeptide(L)'
;MSGYDFRDLTAEQRRLLDAGGWTADGTRAAPSRPAAQQLVARGVIEAYHATHEDDHGTYGVTEYYVPLPVRAAWLDFKSRLPEQAERAEEES
;
A
#
# COMPACT_ATOMS: atom_id res chain seq x y z
N MET A 1 -11.45 6.12 15.43
CA MET A 1 -10.73 6.50 14.20
C MET A 1 -9.46 5.68 14.16
N SER A 2 -9.25 4.89 13.11
CA SER A 2 -7.96 4.23 12.87
C SER A 2 -6.90 5.32 12.69
N GLY A 3 -5.86 5.34 13.53
CA GLY A 3 -4.85 6.40 13.57
C GLY A 3 -3.89 6.45 12.38
N TYR A 4 -4.30 5.96 11.21
CA TYR A 4 -3.49 5.89 9.99
C TYR A 4 -3.82 7.05 9.05
N ASP A 5 -2.80 7.67 8.46
CA ASP A 5 -2.96 8.79 7.52
C ASP A 5 -2.91 8.32 6.06
N PHE A 6 -4.09 8.22 5.43
CA PHE A 6 -4.26 7.84 4.03
C PHE A 6 -4.47 9.03 3.08
N ARG A 7 -4.23 10.27 3.52
CA ARG A 7 -4.37 11.45 2.67
C ARG A 7 -3.22 11.57 1.68
N ASP A 8 -3.50 12.20 0.54
CA ASP A 8 -2.51 12.55 -0.49
C ASP A 8 -1.68 11.37 -1.03
N LEU A 9 -2.24 10.16 -1.00
CA LEU A 9 -1.60 8.98 -1.57
C LEU A 9 -1.58 9.05 -3.10
N THR A 10 -0.43 8.75 -3.69
CA THR A 10 -0.30 8.60 -5.14
C THR A 10 -1.09 7.38 -5.64
N ALA A 11 -1.34 7.31 -6.95
CA ALA A 11 -1.98 6.14 -7.54
C ALA A 11 -1.19 4.83 -7.30
N GLU A 12 0.15 4.91 -7.31
CA GLU A 12 1.02 3.76 -7.02
C GLU A 12 0.89 3.30 -5.56
N GLN A 13 0.90 4.23 -4.61
CA GLN A 13 0.74 3.93 -3.20
C GLN A 13 -0.61 3.27 -2.89
N ARG A 14 -1.69 3.79 -3.50
CA ARG A 14 -3.03 3.18 -3.39
C ARG A 14 -3.04 1.76 -3.92
N ARG A 15 -2.45 1.51 -5.09
CA ARG A 15 -2.34 0.16 -5.66
C ARG A 15 -1.57 -0.81 -4.76
N LEU A 16 -0.53 -0.34 -4.06
CA LEU A 16 0.22 -1.15 -3.11
C LEU A 16 -0.63 -1.52 -1.89
N LEU A 17 -1.41 -0.58 -1.35
CA LEU A 17 -2.35 -0.84 -0.26
C LEU A 17 -3.50 -1.77 -0.69
N ASP A 18 -4.02 -1.59 -1.90
CA ASP A 18 -5.05 -2.46 -2.50
C ASP A 18 -4.56 -3.90 -2.71
N ALA A 19 -3.27 -4.06 -3.01
CA ALA A 19 -2.61 -5.36 -3.12
C ALA A 19 -2.46 -6.08 -1.78
N GLY A 20 -2.45 -5.34 -0.67
CA GLY A 20 -1.98 -5.84 0.61
C GLY A 20 -0.45 -5.91 0.73
N GLY A 21 0.30 -5.27 -0.19
CA GLY A 21 1.76 -5.32 -0.24
C GLY A 21 2.33 -5.67 -1.60
N TRP A 22 3.61 -6.02 -1.64
CA TRP A 22 4.29 -6.48 -2.85
C TRP A 22 5.35 -7.52 -2.49
N THR A 23 5.40 -8.57 -3.28
CA THR A 23 6.41 -9.65 -3.22
C THR A 23 7.03 -9.83 -4.61
N ALA A 24 8.27 -10.30 -4.66
CA ALA A 24 9.00 -10.52 -5.91
C ALA A 24 8.38 -11.64 -6.77
N ASP A 25 7.80 -12.65 -6.13
CA ASP A 25 7.07 -13.74 -6.81
C ASP A 25 5.68 -13.32 -7.33
N GLY A 26 5.25 -12.10 -7.01
CA GLY A 26 3.97 -11.57 -7.45
C GLY A 26 3.98 -11.22 -8.94
N THR A 27 2.81 -11.25 -9.57
CA THR A 27 2.64 -10.82 -10.97
C THR A 27 2.70 -9.30 -11.18
N ARG A 28 2.91 -8.53 -10.11
CA ARG A 28 2.87 -7.06 -10.11
C ARG A 28 4.29 -6.51 -10.21
N ALA A 29 4.44 -5.43 -11.00
CA ALA A 29 5.69 -4.68 -11.01
C ALA A 29 6.04 -4.17 -9.61
N ALA A 30 7.34 -4.15 -9.31
CA ALA A 30 7.86 -3.59 -8.07
C ALA A 30 7.44 -2.12 -7.90
N PRO A 31 7.04 -1.70 -6.69
CA PRO A 31 6.78 -0.30 -6.45
C PRO A 31 8.07 0.51 -6.57
N SER A 32 7.94 1.77 -6.95
CA SER A 32 9.04 2.71 -6.89
C SER A 32 9.54 2.84 -5.43
N ARG A 33 10.85 2.95 -5.28
CA ARG A 33 11.49 3.12 -3.95
C ARG A 33 10.89 4.30 -3.17
N PRO A 34 10.64 5.49 -3.77
CA PRO A 34 10.03 6.60 -3.05
C PRO A 34 8.61 6.29 -2.57
N ALA A 35 7.78 5.63 -3.39
CA ALA A 35 6.40 5.31 -3.02
C ALA A 35 6.34 4.38 -1.80
N ALA A 36 7.17 3.33 -1.80
CA ALA A 36 7.24 2.39 -0.68
C ALA A 36 7.84 3.03 0.58
N GLN A 37 8.92 3.80 0.47
CA GLN A 37 9.55 4.47 1.61
C GLN A 37 8.62 5.44 2.33
N GLN A 38 7.81 6.20 1.58
CA GLN A 38 6.83 7.11 2.18
C GLN A 38 5.74 6.36 2.96
N LEU A 39 5.27 5.22 2.46
CA LEU A 39 4.29 4.39 3.16
C LEU A 39 4.87 3.72 4.41
N VAL A 40 6.14 3.27 4.36
CA VAL A 40 6.86 2.76 5.53
C VAL A 40 7.04 3.86 6.57
N ALA A 41 7.46 5.06 6.17
CA ALA A 41 7.64 6.20 7.08
C ALA A 41 6.33 6.63 7.77
N ARG A 42 5.19 6.44 7.09
CA ARG A 42 3.84 6.66 7.64
C ARG A 42 3.35 5.51 8.53
N GLY A 43 4.07 4.39 8.62
CA GLY A 43 3.68 3.21 9.40
C GLY A 43 2.47 2.47 8.85
N VAL A 44 2.18 2.61 7.55
CA VAL A 44 1.02 1.95 6.91
C VAL A 44 1.40 0.69 6.11
N ILE A 45 2.68 0.49 5.84
CA ILE A 45 3.22 -0.80 5.39
C ILE A 45 4.48 -1.11 6.17
N GLU A 46 4.83 -2.39 6.21
CA GLU A 46 6.10 -2.86 6.77
C GLU A 46 6.98 -3.41 5.66
N ALA A 47 8.27 -3.14 5.76
CA ALA A 47 9.28 -3.67 4.84
C ALA A 47 10.02 -4.82 5.52
N TYR A 48 10.27 -5.90 4.78
CA TYR A 48 11.09 -7.01 5.24
C TYR A 48 12.05 -7.45 4.14
N HIS A 49 13.17 -8.05 4.54
CA HIS A 49 14.10 -8.64 3.60
C HIS A 49 13.70 -10.09 3.32
N ALA A 50 13.48 -10.41 2.05
CA ALA A 50 13.21 -11.75 1.58
C ALA A 50 14.41 -12.25 0.76
N THR A 51 14.65 -13.55 0.82
CA THR A 51 15.64 -14.24 -0.01
C THR A 51 14.90 -15.20 -0.92
N HIS A 52 15.13 -15.05 -2.22
CA HIS A 52 14.52 -15.86 -3.26
C HIS A 52 15.59 -16.62 -4.02
N GLU A 53 15.19 -17.73 -4.62
CA GLU A 53 16.04 -18.57 -5.45
C GLU A 53 15.34 -18.80 -6.79
N ASP A 54 16.04 -18.54 -7.88
CA ASP A 54 15.58 -18.82 -9.24
C ASP A 54 16.63 -19.63 -10.03
N ASP A 55 16.36 -19.89 -11.31
CA ASP A 55 17.27 -20.63 -12.21
C ASP A 55 18.65 -19.96 -12.39
N HIS A 56 18.83 -18.72 -11.92
CA HIS A 56 20.06 -17.95 -11.98
C HIS A 56 20.76 -17.79 -10.62
N GLY A 57 20.15 -18.28 -9.54
CA GLY A 57 20.73 -18.36 -8.19
C GLY A 57 19.90 -17.68 -7.12
N THR A 58 20.53 -17.37 -5.99
CA THR A 58 19.88 -16.76 -4.83
C THR A 58 20.06 -15.24 -4.83
N TYR A 59 18.98 -14.49 -4.61
CA TYR A 59 19.02 -13.03 -4.49
C TYR A 59 18.18 -12.52 -3.31
N GLY A 60 18.60 -11.39 -2.75
CA GLY A 60 17.89 -10.70 -1.68
C GLY A 60 17.07 -9.54 -2.22
N VAL A 61 15.83 -9.38 -1.73
CA VAL A 61 14.92 -8.31 -2.14
C VAL A 61 14.19 -7.75 -0.91
N THR A 62 13.82 -6.47 -0.97
CA THR A 62 12.92 -5.88 0.03
C THR A 62 11.48 -6.03 -0.44
N GLU A 63 10.69 -6.76 0.32
CA GLU A 63 9.26 -6.92 0.10
C GLU A 63 8.48 -6.09 1.10
N TYR A 64 7.18 -5.94 0.83
CA TYR A 64 6.30 -5.11 1.64
C TYR A 64 5.00 -5.84 1.93
N TYR A 65 4.48 -5.68 3.13
CA TYR A 65 3.14 -6.13 3.46
C TYR A 65 2.37 -5.05 4.19
N VAL A 66 1.05 -5.08 4.03
CA VAL A 66 0.12 -4.19 4.73
C VAL A 66 -0.39 -4.92 5.96
N PRO A 67 -0.11 -4.44 7.19
CA PRO A 67 -0.63 -5.06 8.40
C PRO A 67 -2.15 -5.14 8.39
N LEU A 68 -2.73 -6.21 8.95
CA LEU A 68 -4.19 -6.43 8.97
C LEU A 68 -5.00 -5.23 9.51
N PRO A 69 -4.60 -4.55 10.60
CA PRO A 69 -5.31 -3.37 11.07
C PRO A 69 -5.29 -2.21 10.07
N VAL A 70 -4.17 -2.02 9.37
CA VAL A 70 -4.04 -1.01 8.31
C VAL A 70 -4.92 -1.38 7.11
N ARG A 71 -4.95 -2.66 6.72
CA ARG A 71 -5.79 -3.13 5.62
C ARG A 71 -7.27 -2.92 5.91
N ALA A 72 -7.72 -3.20 7.14
CA ALA A 72 -9.10 -2.94 7.56
C ALA A 72 -9.41 -1.43 7.52
N ALA A 73 -8.51 -0.59 8.04
CA ALA A 73 -8.65 0.86 8.00
C ALA A 73 -8.65 1.42 6.57
N TRP A 74 -7.86 0.84 5.66
CA TRP A 74 -7.82 1.23 4.26
C TRP A 74 -9.14 0.91 3.54
N LEU A 75 -9.72 -0.26 3.80
CA LEU A 75 -11.02 -0.63 3.24
C LEU A 75 -12.14 0.28 3.74
N ASP A 76 -12.17 0.58 5.04
CA ASP A 76 -13.11 1.53 5.65
C ASP A 76 -12.94 2.96 5.15
N PHE A 77 -11.70 3.40 4.92
CA PHE A 77 -11.43 4.69 4.29
C PHE A 77 -12.00 4.75 2.87
N LYS A 78 -11.75 3.71 2.06
CA LYS A 78 -12.24 3.64 0.68
C LYS A 78 -13.76 3.61 0.58
N SER A 79 -14.47 2.96 1.50
CA SER A 79 -15.93 2.92 1.46
C SER A 79 -16.57 4.29 1.72
N ARG A 80 -15.84 5.22 2.34
CA ARG A 80 -16.32 6.59 2.63
C ARG A 80 -15.96 7.60 1.54
N LEU A 81 -15.05 7.28 0.62
CA LEU A 81 -14.70 8.17 -0.49
C LEU A 81 -15.88 8.46 -1.44
N PRO A 82 -16.75 7.50 -1.81
CA PRO A 82 -17.96 7.78 -2.60
C PRO A 82 -18.91 8.75 -1.90
N GLU A 83 -19.11 8.60 -0.58
CA GLU A 83 -20.00 9.46 0.21
C GLU A 83 -19.48 10.91 0.34
N GLN A 84 -18.18 11.13 0.17
CA GLN A 84 -17.58 12.47 0.20
C GLN A 84 -17.61 13.17 -1.17
N ALA A 85 -17.63 12.42 -2.27
CA ALA A 85 -17.74 12.98 -3.61
C ALA A 85 -19.15 13.52 -3.88
N GLU A 86 -20.20 12.80 -3.47
CA GLU A 86 -21.59 13.24 -3.65
C GLU A 86 -21.92 14.49 -2.82
N ARG A 87 -21.44 14.59 -1.57
CA ARG A 87 -21.67 15.78 -0.73
C ARG A 87 -20.96 17.05 -1.22
N ALA A 88 -19.83 16.90 -1.92
CA ALA A 88 -19.10 18.04 -2.47
C ALA A 88 -19.80 18.65 -3.71
N GLU A 89 -20.57 17.83 -4.44
CA GLU A 89 -21.36 18.27 -5.60
C GLU A 89 -22.70 18.92 -5.21
N GLU A 90 -23.27 18.56 -4.06
CA GLU A 90 -24.53 19.16 -3.57
C GLU A 90 -24.35 20.54 -2.90
N GLU A 91 -23.14 20.91 -2.47
CA GLU A 91 -22.82 22.20 -1.85
C GLU A 91 -22.19 23.24 -2.81
N SER A 92 -22.07 22.93 -4.12
CA SER A 92 -21.50 23.83 -5.16
C SER A 92 -22.57 24.51 -6.03
#